data_AF-A0A1Q5E8D6-F1
#
_entry.id   AF-A0A1Q5E8D6-F1
#
_cell.length_a   1.000
_cell.length_b   1.000
_cell.length_c   1.000
_cell.angle_alpha   90.00
_cell.angle_beta   90.00
_cell.angle_gamma   90.00
#
_symmetry.space_group_name_H-M   'P 1'
#
loop_
_entity.id
_entity.type
_entity.pdbx_description
1 polymer ?
#
loop_
_entity_poly.entity_id
_entity_poly.type
_entity_poly.pdbx_seq_one_letter_code
_entity_poly.pdbx_strand_id
1 'polypeptide(L)'
;MLALGLLLITGSAFAYATAPEMPELRQLDLTVLREKADGACTVRWTDPYEHRTREGAYRCDPDRDPQLKAPSYDPETGHGWDSGFVVAEGPDKGELYALGQDDEVYDERIALSDRLIMFGLPLLTVGLVGGNIRAAARLSGVRPGLVDRAWRLAGAAAAVEEDRTRAVEAVREAWVPLREQRVREELGRVPVTRLRDDERRRFRTKEWEKAGVCTVRDVLDAGVWELGGLPGVGRLTAEQAVAAARRTADAVGADVVVRLSAGHSDPRTIALVTALHVLVEAGPEGRDAANAAEALAARLEPLLTDAGPATGCATMLRAAPEDRRRARSAVARLRHQLAEAERDGLTARFGQTSVDLLRAPSGELDALSAWTDFERRPRAYYEVLAEVTRDTGAGARHPVVG
;
A
#
# COMPACT_ATOMS: atom_id res chain seq x y z
N MET A 1 26.40 0.73 -18.01
CA MET A 1 26.61 1.96 -17.21
C MET A 1 27.97 2.00 -16.57
N LEU A 2 28.32 1.12 -15.61
CA LEU A 2 29.66 1.11 -14.99
C LEU A 2 30.83 0.96 -15.98
N ALA A 3 30.79 -0.03 -16.88
CA ALA A 3 31.85 -0.23 -17.87
C ALA A 3 32.03 0.96 -18.83
N LEU A 4 30.91 1.61 -19.21
CA LEU A 4 30.93 2.79 -20.06
C LEU A 4 31.48 4.01 -19.32
N GLY A 5 31.08 4.22 -18.07
CA GLY A 5 31.63 5.29 -17.23
C GLY A 5 33.13 5.12 -16.98
N LEU A 6 33.59 3.89 -16.72
CA LEU A 6 35.01 3.58 -16.53
C LEU A 6 35.79 3.85 -17.83
N LEU A 7 35.26 3.43 -18.97
CA LEU A 7 35.88 3.67 -20.28
C LEU A 7 36.02 5.17 -20.60
N LEU A 8 35.03 5.99 -20.25
CA LEU A 8 35.10 7.44 -20.43
C LEU A 8 36.14 8.09 -19.51
N ILE A 9 36.24 7.67 -18.24
CA ILE A 9 37.27 8.18 -17.32
C ILE A 9 38.67 7.74 -17.75
N THR A 10 38.84 6.49 -18.18
CA THR A 10 40.13 6.02 -18.73
C THR A 10 40.49 6.77 -20.01
N GLY A 11 39.49 7.06 -20.86
CA GLY A 11 39.67 7.89 -22.06
C GLY A 11 40.09 9.33 -21.74
N SER A 12 39.52 9.94 -20.69
CA SER A 12 39.94 11.26 -20.19
C SER A 12 41.38 11.23 -19.69
N ALA A 13 41.73 10.28 -18.82
CA ALA A 13 43.09 10.15 -18.32
C ALA A 13 44.11 9.96 -19.45
N PHE A 14 43.73 9.20 -20.48
CA PHE A 14 44.55 9.04 -21.67
C PHE A 14 44.67 10.33 -22.49
N ALA A 15 43.57 11.06 -22.70
CA ALA A 15 43.58 12.35 -23.40
C ALA A 15 44.44 13.39 -22.69
N TYR A 16 44.42 13.41 -21.35
CA TYR A 16 45.26 14.28 -20.52
C TYR A 16 46.73 13.84 -20.55
N ALA A 17 47.03 12.55 -20.37
CA ALA A 17 48.39 12.03 -20.35
C ALA A 17 49.09 12.07 -21.72
N THR A 18 48.34 12.25 -22.80
CA THR A 18 48.86 12.43 -24.17
C THR A 18 48.76 13.88 -24.65
N ALA A 19 48.38 14.81 -23.77
CA ALA A 19 48.53 16.23 -24.05
C ALA A 19 50.04 16.55 -24.14
N PRO A 20 50.48 17.33 -25.14
CA PRO A 20 51.86 17.76 -25.21
C PRO A 20 52.23 18.54 -23.95
N GLU A 21 53.43 18.35 -23.41
CA GLU A 21 53.92 19.17 -22.29
C GLU A 21 54.10 20.62 -22.79
N MET A 22 53.57 21.60 -22.05
CA MET A 22 53.83 23.00 -22.38
C MET A 22 55.32 23.27 -22.17
N PRO A 23 56.01 23.87 -23.15
CA PRO A 23 57.41 24.21 -22.98
C PRO A 23 57.57 25.20 -21.83
N GLU A 24 58.71 25.15 -21.12
CA GLU A 24 59.06 26.21 -20.19
C GLU A 24 59.12 27.55 -20.92
N LEU A 25 58.35 28.54 -20.46
CA LEU A 25 58.28 29.87 -21.07
C LEU A 25 58.97 30.91 -20.19
N ARG A 26 59.70 31.82 -20.82
CA ARG A 26 60.28 33.00 -20.15
C ARG A 26 59.65 34.27 -20.70
N GLN A 27 59.09 35.08 -19.80
CA GLN A 27 58.54 36.38 -20.17
C GLN A 27 59.68 37.38 -20.46
N LEU A 28 59.48 38.21 -21.48
CA LEU A 28 60.38 39.30 -21.83
C LEU A 28 59.63 40.49 -22.45
N ASP A 29 60.35 41.60 -22.57
CA ASP A 29 59.84 42.85 -23.14
C ASP A 29 60.03 42.87 -24.66
N LEU A 30 58.96 43.24 -25.36
CA LEU A 30 58.89 43.37 -26.81
C LEU A 30 58.82 44.84 -27.20
N THR A 31 59.66 45.27 -28.14
CA THR A 31 59.50 46.57 -28.80
C THR A 31 58.61 46.41 -30.03
N VAL A 32 57.46 47.06 -30.06
CA VAL A 32 56.51 46.99 -31.17
C VAL A 32 56.91 47.99 -32.24
N LEU A 33 57.38 47.48 -33.39
CA LEU A 33 57.84 48.30 -34.52
C LEU A 33 56.67 48.76 -35.39
N ARG A 34 55.67 47.88 -35.58
CA ARG A 34 54.46 48.15 -36.36
C ARG A 34 53.31 47.32 -35.81
N GLU A 35 52.15 47.95 -35.62
CA GLU A 35 50.90 47.31 -35.20
C GLU A 35 49.82 47.59 -36.25
N LYS A 36 49.12 46.55 -36.71
CA LYS A 36 47.96 46.65 -37.59
C LYS A 36 46.67 46.69 -36.78
N ALA A 37 45.59 47.17 -37.40
CA ALA A 37 44.28 47.27 -36.76
C ALA A 37 43.65 45.92 -36.36
N ASP A 38 44.13 44.81 -36.92
CA ASP A 38 43.70 43.44 -36.57
C ASP A 38 44.52 42.81 -35.42
N GLY A 39 45.39 43.60 -34.77
CA GLY A 39 46.25 43.17 -33.66
C GLY A 39 47.53 42.46 -34.10
N ALA A 40 47.79 42.29 -35.40
CA ALA A 40 49.04 41.73 -35.89
C ALA A 40 50.18 42.76 -35.78
N CYS A 41 51.27 42.35 -35.13
CA CYS A 41 52.43 43.17 -34.82
C CYS A 41 53.71 42.63 -35.44
N THR A 42 54.62 43.54 -35.76
CA THR A 42 56.04 43.22 -35.95
C THR A 42 56.78 43.72 -34.72
N VAL A 43 57.39 42.80 -34.00
CA VAL A 43 58.08 43.09 -32.74
C VAL A 43 59.56 42.79 -32.85
N ARG A 44 60.33 43.50 -32.05
CA ARG A 44 61.75 43.30 -31.85
C ARG A 44 61.99 42.93 -30.39
N TRP A 45 62.77 41.89 -30.16
CA TRP A 45 63.15 41.46 -28.82
C TRP A 45 64.62 41.08 -28.77
N THR A 46 65.17 41.05 -27.56
CA THR A 46 66.51 40.51 -27.34
C THR A 46 66.37 39.11 -26.77
N ASP A 47 66.90 38.13 -27.50
CA ASP A 47 66.96 36.75 -27.05
C ASP A 47 67.74 36.68 -25.72
N PRO A 48 67.11 36.24 -24.61
CA PRO A 48 67.76 36.24 -23.30
C PRO A 48 68.84 35.15 -23.15
N TYR A 49 68.95 34.23 -24.11
CA TYR A 49 69.89 33.11 -24.11
C TYR A 49 71.05 33.34 -25.08
N GLU A 50 70.79 33.86 -26.28
CA GLU A 50 71.84 34.15 -27.27
C GLU A 50 72.33 35.61 -27.23
N HIS A 51 71.64 36.49 -26.49
CA HIS A 51 71.90 37.93 -26.41
C HIS A 51 71.92 38.63 -27.77
N ARG A 52 71.13 38.13 -28.73
CA ARG A 52 70.97 38.71 -30.06
C ARG A 52 69.59 39.32 -30.21
N THR A 53 69.52 40.46 -30.89
CA THR A 53 68.25 41.08 -31.23
C THR A 53 67.62 40.36 -32.41
N ARG A 54 66.36 39.95 -32.26
CA ARG A 54 65.55 39.29 -33.27
C ARG A 54 64.31 40.13 -33.56
N GLU A 55 63.80 40.02 -34.78
CA GLU A 55 62.55 40.65 -35.21
C GLU A 55 61.63 39.58 -35.80
N GLY A 56 60.32 39.71 -35.55
CA GLY A 56 59.38 38.67 -35.91
C GLY A 56 57.93 39.14 -35.86
N ALA A 57 57.05 38.32 -36.43
CA ALA A 57 55.62 38.52 -36.31
C ALA A 57 55.15 38.10 -34.91
N TYR A 58 54.23 38.86 -34.34
CA TYR A 58 53.61 38.59 -33.06
C TYR A 58 52.16 39.10 -33.09
N ARG A 59 51.32 38.63 -32.18
CA ARG A 59 49.99 39.19 -31.96
C ARG A 59 50.04 40.00 -30.68
N CYS A 60 49.96 41.32 -30.81
CA CYS A 60 49.97 42.18 -29.63
C CYS A 60 48.71 41.97 -28.80
N ASP A 61 48.81 42.23 -27.50
CA ASP A 61 47.65 42.26 -26.62
C ASP A 61 46.67 43.37 -27.09
N PRO A 62 45.43 43.01 -27.48
CA PRO A 62 44.44 43.99 -27.92
C PRO A 62 44.02 44.97 -26.81
N ASP A 63 44.08 44.52 -25.55
CA ASP A 63 43.65 45.28 -24.37
C ASP A 63 44.80 46.11 -23.75
N ARG A 64 45.96 46.16 -24.42
CA ARG A 64 47.10 46.97 -24.00
C ARG A 64 46.76 48.46 -23.88
N ASP A 65 47.20 49.07 -22.77
CA ASP A 65 47.03 50.50 -22.49
C ASP A 65 47.49 51.38 -23.68
N PRO A 66 46.69 52.36 -24.13
CA PRO A 66 47.05 53.26 -25.23
C PRO A 66 48.39 54.00 -25.05
N GLN A 67 48.86 54.20 -23.81
CA GLN A 67 50.16 54.81 -23.53
C GLN A 67 51.33 53.92 -23.94
N LEU A 68 51.14 52.61 -23.98
CA LEU A 68 52.15 51.63 -24.39
C LEU A 68 52.16 51.42 -25.92
N LYS A 69 51.22 52.01 -26.67
CA LYS A 69 51.17 51.92 -28.13
C LYS A 69 51.97 53.04 -28.80
N ALA A 70 52.49 52.77 -29.99
CA ALA A 70 53.16 53.80 -30.81
C ALA A 70 52.16 54.92 -31.23
N PRO A 71 52.58 56.19 -31.27
CA PRO A 71 53.90 56.72 -30.90
C PRO A 71 54.01 57.14 -29.42
N SER A 72 52.99 56.85 -28.59
CA SER A 72 52.87 57.36 -27.22
C SER A 72 53.95 56.83 -26.27
N TYR A 73 54.39 55.60 -26.45
CA TYR A 73 55.34 54.94 -25.55
C TYR A 73 56.77 55.50 -25.68
N ASP A 74 57.29 55.55 -26.90
CA ASP A 74 58.60 56.13 -27.20
C ASP A 74 58.44 57.18 -28.32
N PRO A 75 58.32 58.46 -27.97
CA PRO A 75 58.16 59.54 -28.94
C PRO A 75 59.38 59.79 -29.83
N GLU A 76 60.59 59.34 -29.43
CA GLU A 76 61.82 59.55 -30.19
C GLU A 76 61.95 58.56 -31.34
N THR A 77 61.61 57.29 -31.10
CA THR A 77 61.66 56.22 -32.11
C THR A 77 60.32 55.96 -32.78
N GLY A 78 59.23 56.39 -32.16
CA GLY A 78 57.85 56.12 -32.61
C GLY A 78 57.43 54.67 -32.41
N HIS A 79 58.08 53.91 -31.52
CA HIS A 79 57.78 52.50 -31.26
C HIS A 79 56.87 52.32 -30.03
N GLY A 80 56.17 51.18 -29.99
CA GLY A 80 55.37 50.74 -28.86
C GLY A 80 56.10 49.70 -28.00
N TRP A 81 55.44 49.24 -26.95
CA TRP A 81 55.92 48.18 -26.07
C TRP A 81 54.85 47.11 -25.89
N ASP A 82 55.26 45.87 -25.76
CA ASP A 82 54.43 44.76 -25.32
C ASP A 82 55.22 43.81 -24.42
N SER A 83 54.53 42.88 -23.77
CA SER A 83 55.18 41.72 -23.16
C SER A 83 54.88 40.46 -23.96
N GLY A 84 55.85 39.56 -24.06
CA GLY A 84 55.68 38.28 -24.72
C GLY A 84 56.51 37.20 -24.07
N PHE A 85 56.32 35.98 -24.56
CA PHE A 85 57.01 34.80 -24.04
C PHE A 85 57.96 34.27 -25.10
N VAL A 86 59.09 33.74 -24.65
CA VAL A 86 59.96 32.90 -25.48
C VAL A 86 60.11 31.53 -24.88
N VAL A 87 60.33 30.55 -25.74
CA VAL A 87 60.63 29.17 -25.33
C VAL A 87 61.98 29.14 -24.59
N ALA A 88 62.01 28.54 -23.41
CA ALA A 88 63.18 28.49 -22.52
C ALA A 88 64.03 27.22 -22.67
N GLU A 89 63.50 26.21 -23.36
CA GLU A 89 64.07 24.87 -23.47
C GLU A 89 63.92 24.26 -24.87
N GLY A 90 64.59 23.12 -25.11
CA GLY A 90 64.47 22.41 -26.38
C GLY A 90 65.13 23.11 -27.58
N PRO A 91 64.83 22.64 -28.81
CA PRO A 91 65.45 23.13 -30.05
C PRO A 91 64.99 24.54 -30.44
N ASP A 92 63.80 24.97 -30.00
CA ASP A 92 63.18 26.26 -30.37
C ASP A 92 63.47 27.36 -29.33
N LYS A 93 64.47 27.14 -28.48
CA LYS A 93 64.85 28.05 -27.41
C LYS A 93 65.17 29.46 -27.93
N GLY A 94 64.55 30.47 -27.33
CA GLY A 94 64.67 31.88 -27.71
C GLY A 94 63.72 32.32 -28.82
N GLU A 95 62.96 31.40 -29.43
CA GLU A 95 61.86 31.73 -30.34
C GLU A 95 60.64 32.26 -29.56
N LEU A 96 59.91 33.17 -30.22
CA LEU A 96 58.75 33.85 -29.65
C LEU A 96 57.56 32.89 -29.64
N TYR A 97 56.92 32.77 -28.48
CA TYR A 97 55.77 31.91 -28.24
C TYR A 97 54.49 32.75 -28.14
N ALA A 98 53.50 32.43 -28.96
CA ALA A 98 52.22 33.13 -28.98
C ALA A 98 51.16 32.32 -28.21
N LEU A 99 50.88 32.76 -26.98
CA LEU A 99 49.83 32.17 -26.13
C LEU A 99 48.49 32.12 -26.88
N GLY A 100 47.86 30.94 -26.87
CA GLY A 100 46.58 30.66 -27.52
C GLY A 100 46.65 30.38 -29.03
N GLN A 101 47.78 30.62 -29.71
CA GLN A 101 48.00 30.17 -31.09
C GLN A 101 48.82 28.89 -31.11
N ASP A 102 49.88 28.82 -30.30
CA ASP A 102 50.77 27.67 -30.22
C ASP A 102 50.27 26.60 -29.22
N ASP A 103 49.14 26.88 -28.55
CA ASP A 103 48.49 26.03 -27.54
C ASP A 103 47.29 25.22 -28.10
N GLU A 104 46.90 25.41 -29.37
CA GLU A 104 45.63 24.90 -29.92
C GLU A 104 45.45 23.38 -29.72
N VAL A 105 46.53 22.61 -29.92
CA VAL A 105 46.54 21.15 -29.75
C VAL A 105 46.44 20.74 -28.27
N TYR A 106 47.05 21.52 -27.37
CA TYR A 106 46.96 21.30 -25.92
C TYR A 106 45.53 21.58 -25.43
N ASP A 107 44.96 22.74 -25.81
CA ASP A 107 43.61 23.14 -25.43
C ASP A 107 42.54 22.17 -25.95
N GLU A 108 42.68 21.66 -27.17
CA GLU A 108 41.75 20.66 -27.72
C GLU A 108 41.76 19.36 -26.91
N ARG A 109 42.94 18.91 -26.47
CA ARG A 109 43.11 17.70 -25.65
C ARG A 109 42.51 17.87 -24.26
N ILE A 110 42.71 19.03 -23.62
CA ILE A 110 42.12 19.33 -22.32
C ILE A 110 40.59 19.42 -22.42
N ALA A 111 40.06 20.11 -23.42
CA ALA A 111 38.61 20.21 -23.63
C ALA A 111 37.95 18.85 -23.89
N LEU A 112 38.63 17.95 -24.60
CA LEU A 112 38.17 16.57 -24.79
C LEU A 112 38.18 15.79 -23.46
N SER A 113 39.24 15.92 -22.66
CA SER A 113 39.34 15.31 -21.34
C SER A 113 38.19 15.76 -20.42
N ASP A 114 37.91 17.06 -20.36
CA ASP A 114 36.84 17.63 -19.53
C ASP A 114 35.46 17.12 -19.92
N ARG A 115 35.17 17.03 -21.23
CA ARG A 115 33.92 16.45 -21.73
C ARG A 115 33.79 14.98 -21.31
N LEU A 116 34.87 14.21 -21.42
CA LEU A 116 34.87 12.80 -21.03
C LEU A 116 34.63 12.61 -19.52
N ILE A 117 35.18 13.47 -18.65
CA ILE A 117 34.91 13.47 -17.20
C ILE A 117 33.46 13.83 -16.91
N MET A 118 32.94 14.89 -17.56
CA MET A 118 31.58 15.39 -17.35
C MET A 118 30.53 14.29 -17.55
N PHE A 119 30.72 13.40 -18.52
CA PHE A 119 29.80 12.27 -18.77
C PHE A 119 30.20 10.99 -18.02
N GLY A 120 31.50 10.73 -17.85
CA GLY A 120 32.01 9.52 -17.18
C GLY A 120 31.67 9.46 -15.69
N LEU A 121 31.81 10.59 -14.98
CA LEU A 121 31.64 10.65 -13.53
C LEU A 121 30.18 10.42 -13.07
N PRO A 122 29.14 11.02 -13.70
CA PRO A 122 27.75 10.69 -13.41
C PRO A 122 27.39 9.23 -13.72
N LEU A 123 27.91 8.68 -14.82
CA LEU A 123 27.66 7.28 -15.19
C LEU A 123 28.28 6.29 -14.20
N LEU A 124 29.47 6.60 -13.68
CA LEU A 124 30.10 5.83 -12.60
C LEU A 124 29.33 5.96 -11.29
N THR A 125 28.93 7.16 -10.87
CA THR A 125 28.19 7.35 -9.61
C THR A 125 26.83 6.66 -9.65
N VAL A 126 26.04 6.84 -10.72
CA VAL A 126 24.76 6.14 -10.90
C VAL A 126 24.95 4.63 -11.00
N GLY A 127 26.01 4.19 -11.70
CA GLY A 127 26.35 2.77 -11.83
C GLY A 127 26.75 2.12 -10.49
N LEU A 128 27.57 2.80 -9.70
CA LEU A 128 28.06 2.33 -8.40
C LEU A 128 26.94 2.35 -7.35
N VAL A 129 26.18 3.44 -7.27
CA VAL A 129 25.05 3.59 -6.33
C VAL A 129 23.90 2.66 -6.72
N GLY A 130 23.48 2.65 -7.98
CA GLY A 130 22.41 1.79 -8.48
C GLY A 130 22.76 0.30 -8.42
N GLY A 131 24.01 -0.05 -8.74
CA GLY A 131 24.54 -1.40 -8.62
C GLY A 131 24.58 -1.90 -7.18
N ASN A 132 25.10 -1.08 -6.25
CA ASN A 132 25.14 -1.42 -4.83
C ASN A 132 23.75 -1.49 -4.20
N ILE A 133 22.80 -0.63 -4.56
CA ILE A 133 21.42 -0.71 -4.07
C ILE A 133 20.76 -2.02 -4.51
N ARG A 134 20.95 -2.45 -5.76
CA ARG A 134 20.35 -3.69 -6.28
C ARG A 134 21.03 -4.95 -5.71
N ALA A 135 22.35 -4.93 -5.50
CA ALA A 135 23.06 -6.01 -4.83
C ALA A 135 22.71 -6.10 -3.33
N ALA A 136 22.65 -4.95 -2.65
CA ALA A 136 22.20 -4.87 -1.26
C ALA A 136 20.74 -5.28 -1.11
N ALA A 137 19.85 -4.99 -2.08
CA ALA A 137 18.45 -5.47 -2.07
C ALA A 137 18.36 -7.00 -2.02
N ARG A 138 19.20 -7.69 -2.80
CA ARG A 138 19.24 -9.17 -2.86
C ARG A 138 19.76 -9.79 -1.56
N LEU A 139 20.70 -9.13 -0.89
CA LEU A 139 21.27 -9.60 0.39
C LEU A 139 20.49 -9.13 1.62
N SER A 140 19.72 -8.04 1.51
CA SER A 140 19.04 -7.40 2.65
C SER A 140 17.70 -8.04 3.02
N GLY A 141 17.10 -8.84 2.14
CA GLY A 141 15.79 -9.49 2.40
C GLY A 141 14.58 -8.72 1.86
N VAL A 142 14.79 -7.67 1.06
CA VAL A 142 13.73 -6.92 0.37
C VAL A 142 13.05 -7.82 -0.66
N ARG A 143 11.74 -8.04 -0.52
CA ARG A 143 10.94 -8.89 -1.42
C ARG A 143 9.52 -8.29 -1.64
N PRO A 144 9.41 -7.13 -2.30
CA PRO A 144 8.13 -6.45 -2.52
C PRO A 144 7.08 -7.36 -3.13
N GLY A 145 7.42 -8.10 -4.20
CA GLY A 145 6.47 -9.01 -4.86
C GLY A 145 5.99 -10.17 -3.98
N LEU A 146 6.76 -10.59 -2.97
CA LEU A 146 6.32 -11.62 -2.03
C LEU A 146 5.34 -11.04 -1.01
N VAL A 147 5.65 -9.87 -0.45
CA VAL A 147 4.78 -9.16 0.50
C VAL A 147 3.46 -8.77 -0.17
N ASP A 148 3.53 -8.30 -1.41
CA ASP A 148 2.38 -7.96 -2.26
C ASP A 148 1.49 -9.18 -2.57
N ARG A 149 2.07 -10.34 -2.90
CA ARG A 149 1.30 -11.59 -3.03
C ARG A 149 0.65 -12.01 -1.71
N ALA A 150 1.35 -11.85 -0.59
CA ALA A 150 0.79 -12.16 0.73
C ALA A 150 -0.37 -11.22 1.08
N TRP A 151 -0.27 -9.92 0.76
CA TRP A 151 -1.38 -8.97 0.90
C TRP A 151 -2.58 -9.35 0.04
N ARG A 152 -2.37 -9.73 -1.23
CA ARG A 152 -3.47 -10.19 -2.10
C ARG A 152 -4.17 -11.43 -1.54
N LEU A 153 -3.42 -12.40 -1.02
CA LEU A 153 -3.99 -13.60 -0.43
C LEU A 153 -4.76 -13.27 0.86
N ALA A 154 -4.21 -12.41 1.72
CA ALA A 154 -4.90 -11.94 2.92
C ALA A 154 -6.18 -11.17 2.57
N GLY A 155 -6.15 -10.32 1.53
CA GLY A 155 -7.33 -9.62 1.02
C GLY A 155 -8.39 -10.57 0.48
N ALA A 156 -8.00 -11.62 -0.25
CA ALA A 156 -8.93 -12.65 -0.72
C ALA A 156 -9.57 -13.43 0.45
N ALA A 157 -8.79 -13.72 1.50
CA ALA A 157 -9.30 -14.36 2.71
C ALA A 157 -10.30 -13.46 3.45
N ALA A 158 -9.96 -12.18 3.65
CA ALA A 158 -10.84 -11.21 4.29
C ALA A 158 -12.15 -10.99 3.52
N ALA A 159 -12.10 -10.99 2.18
CA ALA A 159 -13.30 -10.89 1.35
C ALA A 159 -14.27 -12.05 1.58
N VAL A 160 -13.76 -13.29 1.68
CA VAL A 160 -14.62 -14.46 1.97
C VAL A 160 -15.27 -14.36 3.35
N GLU A 161 -14.53 -13.90 4.35
CA GLU A 161 -15.05 -13.70 5.71
C GLU A 161 -16.17 -12.65 5.73
N GLU A 162 -15.95 -11.51 5.05
CA GLU A 162 -16.95 -10.44 4.92
C GLU A 162 -18.20 -10.94 4.17
N ASP A 163 -18.01 -11.63 3.05
CA ASP A 163 -19.12 -12.17 2.24
C ASP A 163 -19.94 -13.19 3.01
N ARG A 164 -19.29 -14.05 3.79
CA ARG A 164 -19.98 -15.02 4.65
C ARG A 164 -20.75 -14.32 5.76
N THR A 165 -20.13 -13.33 6.40
CA THR A 165 -20.79 -12.55 7.47
C THR A 165 -22.05 -11.88 6.93
N ARG A 166 -21.96 -11.25 5.77
CA ARG A 166 -23.10 -10.63 5.08
C ARG A 166 -24.21 -11.62 4.75
N ALA A 167 -23.87 -12.81 4.24
CA ALA A 167 -24.85 -13.85 3.95
C ALA A 167 -25.54 -14.39 5.22
N VAL A 168 -24.79 -14.57 6.31
CA VAL A 168 -25.32 -14.98 7.62
C VAL A 168 -26.24 -13.90 8.20
N GLU A 169 -25.86 -12.63 8.10
CA GLU A 169 -26.68 -11.49 8.54
C GLU A 169 -27.99 -11.42 7.75
N ALA A 170 -27.95 -11.57 6.43
CA ALA A 170 -29.16 -11.60 5.59
C ALA A 170 -30.15 -12.69 6.03
N VAL A 171 -29.66 -13.88 6.38
CA VAL A 171 -30.50 -14.96 6.95
C VAL A 171 -31.10 -14.55 8.29
N ARG A 172 -30.29 -13.95 9.19
CA ARG A 172 -30.77 -13.50 10.50
C ARG A 172 -31.83 -12.42 10.37
N GLU A 173 -31.62 -11.43 9.52
CA GLU A 173 -32.57 -10.35 9.25
C GLU A 173 -33.91 -10.89 8.71
N ALA A 174 -33.86 -11.85 7.78
CA ALA A 174 -35.07 -12.50 7.25
C ALA A 174 -35.77 -13.41 8.27
N TRP A 175 -35.02 -14.00 9.20
CA TRP A 175 -35.53 -14.94 10.20
C TRP A 175 -36.20 -14.26 11.40
N VAL A 176 -35.65 -13.14 11.89
CA VAL A 176 -36.17 -12.40 13.07
C VAL A 176 -37.68 -12.14 13.01
N PRO A 177 -38.26 -11.56 11.94
CA PRO A 177 -39.70 -11.28 11.91
C PRO A 177 -40.56 -12.54 11.91
N LEU A 178 -40.09 -13.64 11.31
CA LEU A 178 -40.77 -14.93 11.32
C LEU A 178 -40.73 -15.55 12.72
N ARG A 179 -39.61 -15.45 13.42
CA ARG A 179 -39.48 -15.86 14.81
C ARG A 179 -40.41 -15.07 15.71
N GLU A 180 -40.40 -13.74 15.63
CA GLU A 180 -41.24 -12.89 16.47
C GLU A 180 -42.73 -13.16 16.27
N GLN A 181 -43.16 -13.32 15.02
CA GLN A 181 -44.53 -13.74 14.73
C GLN A 181 -44.83 -15.09 15.38
N ARG A 182 -43.92 -16.06 15.27
CA ARG A 182 -44.13 -17.38 15.85
C ARG A 182 -44.20 -17.35 17.38
N VAL A 183 -43.33 -16.58 18.03
CA VAL A 183 -43.39 -16.36 19.49
C VAL A 183 -44.75 -15.75 19.87
N ARG A 184 -45.21 -14.73 19.13
CA ARG A 184 -46.51 -14.09 19.38
C ARG A 184 -47.67 -15.08 19.23
N GLU A 185 -47.63 -15.95 18.23
CA GLU A 185 -48.63 -17.02 18.03
C GLU A 185 -48.63 -18.02 19.20
N GLU A 186 -47.46 -18.47 19.66
CA GLU A 186 -47.37 -19.41 20.79
C GLU A 186 -47.81 -18.76 22.11
N LEU A 187 -47.41 -17.51 22.37
CA LEU A 187 -47.84 -16.77 23.58
C LEU A 187 -49.36 -16.52 23.60
N GLY A 188 -49.99 -16.39 22.43
CA GLY A 188 -51.44 -16.33 22.29
C GLY A 188 -52.15 -17.66 22.62
N ARG A 189 -51.43 -18.76 22.81
CA ARG A 189 -51.96 -20.05 23.28
C ARG A 189 -51.65 -20.33 24.74
N VAL A 190 -50.74 -19.57 25.36
CA VAL A 190 -50.40 -19.74 26.77
C VAL A 190 -51.39 -18.94 27.62
N PRO A 191 -52.23 -19.60 28.44
CA PRO A 191 -53.19 -18.88 29.26
C PRO A 191 -52.49 -18.14 30.40
N VAL A 192 -53.03 -16.99 30.81
CA VAL A 192 -52.50 -16.18 31.93
C VAL A 192 -52.42 -16.96 33.25
N THR A 193 -53.25 -18.00 33.41
CA THR A 193 -53.22 -18.90 34.58
C THR A 193 -51.90 -19.67 34.74
N ARG A 194 -51.05 -19.72 33.70
CA ARG A 194 -49.70 -20.28 33.76
C ARG A 194 -48.64 -19.29 34.22
N LEU A 195 -48.91 -17.99 34.22
CA LEU A 195 -47.96 -16.98 34.70
C LEU A 195 -47.69 -17.14 36.19
N ARG A 196 -46.44 -16.86 36.56
CA ARG A 196 -45.94 -16.91 37.92
C ARG A 196 -45.11 -15.67 38.22
N ASP A 197 -45.28 -15.13 39.42
CA ASP A 197 -44.41 -14.05 39.89
C ASP A 197 -42.99 -14.56 40.18
N ASP A 198 -42.14 -13.66 40.67
CA ASP A 198 -40.73 -13.96 40.99
C ASP A 198 -40.59 -15.03 42.10
N GLU A 199 -41.58 -15.12 42.99
CA GLU A 199 -41.66 -16.13 44.05
C GLU A 199 -42.37 -17.42 43.59
N ARG A 200 -42.59 -17.57 42.28
CA ARG A 200 -43.30 -18.69 41.66
C ARG A 200 -44.76 -18.86 42.11
N ARG A 201 -45.39 -17.82 42.66
CA ARG A 201 -46.80 -17.83 43.04
C ARG A 201 -47.69 -17.53 41.84
N ARG A 202 -48.93 -18.02 41.87
CA ARG A 202 -49.90 -17.76 40.81
C ARG A 202 -50.55 -16.39 40.98
N PHE A 203 -50.72 -15.67 39.88
CA PHE A 203 -51.55 -14.47 39.86
C PHE A 203 -53.04 -14.82 39.99
N ARG A 204 -53.84 -13.88 40.52
CA ARG A 204 -55.31 -13.99 40.54
C ARG A 204 -55.87 -13.48 39.21
N THR A 205 -56.07 -14.36 38.24
CA THR A 205 -56.37 -13.99 36.84
C THR A 205 -57.85 -13.81 36.51
N LYS A 206 -58.77 -14.10 37.44
CA LYS A 206 -60.22 -14.04 37.15
C LYS A 206 -60.69 -12.67 36.64
N GLU A 207 -60.19 -11.58 37.22
CA GLU A 207 -60.57 -10.23 36.79
C GLU A 207 -59.88 -9.83 35.47
N TRP A 208 -58.71 -10.41 35.17
CA TRP A 208 -58.03 -10.22 33.88
C TRP A 208 -58.82 -10.88 32.76
N GLU A 209 -59.27 -12.12 32.97
CA GLU A 209 -60.08 -12.88 32.02
C GLU A 209 -61.41 -12.19 31.71
N LYS A 210 -62.07 -11.59 32.72
CA LYS A 210 -63.29 -10.78 32.52
C LYS A 210 -63.05 -9.51 31.70
N ALA A 211 -61.84 -8.95 31.78
CA ALA A 211 -61.42 -7.79 31.00
C ALA A 211 -60.87 -8.15 29.61
N GLY A 212 -60.90 -9.44 29.24
CA GLY A 212 -60.41 -9.92 27.93
C GLY A 212 -58.92 -10.26 27.89
N VAL A 213 -58.20 -10.14 29.00
CA VAL A 213 -56.78 -10.49 29.12
C VAL A 213 -56.65 -11.96 29.53
N CYS A 214 -56.64 -12.85 28.53
CA CYS A 214 -56.74 -14.30 28.72
C CYS A 214 -55.41 -15.03 28.48
N THR A 215 -54.49 -14.43 27.73
CA THR A 215 -53.24 -15.05 27.30
C THR A 215 -52.02 -14.24 27.72
N VAL A 216 -50.84 -14.87 27.70
CA VAL A 216 -49.58 -14.17 27.97
C VAL A 216 -49.33 -13.07 26.95
N ARG A 217 -49.75 -13.27 25.70
CA ARG A 217 -49.72 -12.21 24.68
C ARG A 217 -50.56 -11.01 25.08
N ASP A 218 -51.79 -11.24 25.54
CA ASP A 218 -52.69 -10.13 25.92
C ASP A 218 -52.12 -9.31 27.09
N VAL A 219 -51.40 -9.96 28.03
CA VAL A 219 -50.67 -9.26 29.11
C VAL A 219 -49.55 -8.37 28.58
N LEU A 220 -48.82 -8.83 27.56
CA LEU A 220 -47.75 -8.04 26.92
C LEU A 220 -48.32 -6.89 26.10
N ASP A 221 -49.43 -7.11 25.40
CA ASP A 221 -50.10 -6.11 24.56
C ASP A 221 -50.74 -5.01 25.41
N ALA A 222 -51.40 -5.36 26.53
CA ALA A 222 -51.96 -4.40 27.49
C ALA A 222 -50.87 -3.60 28.24
N GLY A 223 -49.73 -4.24 28.52
CA GLY A 223 -48.63 -3.61 29.24
C GLY A 223 -48.98 -3.21 30.69
N VAL A 224 -48.09 -2.47 31.35
CA VAL A 224 -48.21 -2.17 32.78
C VAL A 224 -49.39 -1.24 33.08
N TRP A 225 -49.64 -0.26 32.22
CA TRP A 225 -50.61 0.79 32.46
C TRP A 225 -52.05 0.31 32.32
N GLU A 226 -52.38 -0.39 31.24
CA GLU A 226 -53.73 -0.89 31.00
C GLU A 226 -54.08 -2.01 31.99
N LEU A 227 -53.12 -2.91 32.25
CA LEU A 227 -53.30 -3.99 33.21
C LEU A 227 -53.45 -3.47 34.66
N GLY A 228 -52.69 -2.43 35.03
CA GLY A 228 -52.79 -1.78 36.34
C GLY A 228 -54.04 -0.91 36.53
N GLY A 229 -54.80 -0.66 35.45
CA GLY A 229 -56.10 0.00 35.51
C GLY A 229 -57.26 -0.96 35.79
N LEU A 230 -57.04 -2.28 35.78
CA LEU A 230 -58.08 -3.27 36.00
C LEU A 230 -58.51 -3.34 37.48
N PRO A 231 -59.80 -3.58 37.78
CA PRO A 231 -60.28 -3.74 39.14
C PRO A 231 -59.52 -4.85 39.90
N GLY A 232 -58.92 -4.48 41.04
CA GLY A 232 -58.17 -5.42 41.88
C GLY A 232 -56.73 -5.70 41.43
N VAL A 233 -56.23 -5.00 40.40
CA VAL A 233 -54.85 -5.12 39.91
C VAL A 233 -54.11 -3.81 40.19
N GLY A 234 -53.21 -3.82 41.17
CA GLY A 234 -52.37 -2.65 41.43
C GLY A 234 -51.20 -2.55 40.45
N ARG A 235 -50.57 -1.36 40.38
CA ARG A 235 -49.40 -1.10 39.51
C ARG A 235 -48.28 -2.12 39.73
N LEU A 236 -47.95 -2.43 40.99
CA LEU A 236 -46.91 -3.42 41.32
C LEU A 236 -47.24 -4.82 40.77
N THR A 237 -48.49 -5.25 40.89
CA THR A 237 -48.95 -6.53 40.34
C THR A 237 -48.86 -6.54 38.81
N ALA A 238 -49.18 -5.42 38.17
CA ALA A 238 -49.06 -5.28 36.72
C ALA A 238 -47.59 -5.30 36.25
N GLU A 239 -46.69 -4.61 36.95
CA GLU A 239 -45.24 -4.64 36.71
C GLU A 239 -44.70 -6.09 36.82
N GLN A 240 -45.07 -6.82 37.87
CA GLN A 240 -44.68 -8.22 38.06
C GLN A 240 -45.26 -9.14 36.99
N ALA A 241 -46.52 -8.94 36.59
CA ALA A 241 -47.18 -9.73 35.55
C ALA A 241 -46.52 -9.53 34.17
N VAL A 242 -46.21 -8.29 33.80
CA VAL A 242 -45.50 -7.97 32.55
C VAL A 242 -44.08 -8.53 32.59
N ALA A 243 -43.36 -8.42 33.71
CA ALA A 243 -42.04 -9.03 33.86
C ALA A 243 -42.09 -10.56 33.71
N ALA A 244 -43.08 -11.21 34.33
CA ALA A 244 -43.30 -12.66 34.19
C ALA A 244 -43.66 -13.06 32.75
N ALA A 245 -44.47 -12.25 32.07
CA ALA A 245 -44.83 -12.46 30.68
C ALA A 245 -43.62 -12.32 29.75
N ARG A 246 -42.74 -11.33 29.99
CA ARG A 246 -41.47 -11.17 29.25
C ARG A 246 -40.55 -12.36 29.43
N ARG A 247 -40.34 -12.84 30.66
CA ARG A 247 -39.56 -14.08 30.88
C ARG A 247 -40.16 -15.30 30.20
N THR A 248 -41.49 -15.39 30.16
CA THR A 248 -42.19 -16.45 29.42
C THR A 248 -41.98 -16.30 27.91
N ALA A 249 -42.01 -15.08 27.38
CA ALA A 249 -41.71 -14.79 25.98
C ALA A 249 -40.26 -15.13 25.62
N ASP A 250 -39.30 -14.81 26.49
CA ASP A 250 -37.89 -15.17 26.32
C ASP A 250 -37.70 -16.68 26.31
N ALA A 251 -38.34 -17.40 27.25
CA ALA A 251 -38.31 -18.86 27.32
C ALA A 251 -38.95 -19.50 26.08
N VAL A 252 -40.14 -19.05 25.67
CA VAL A 252 -40.80 -19.54 24.45
C VAL A 252 -39.96 -19.23 23.22
N GLY A 253 -39.38 -18.03 23.15
CA GLY A 253 -38.52 -17.61 22.05
C GLY A 253 -37.24 -18.42 21.92
N ALA A 254 -36.72 -18.96 23.02
CA ALA A 254 -35.56 -19.86 22.99
C ALA A 254 -35.88 -21.22 22.34
N ASP A 255 -37.12 -21.71 22.50
CA ASP A 255 -37.54 -23.03 22.05
C ASP A 255 -38.30 -23.03 20.71
N VAL A 256 -38.68 -21.85 20.20
CA VAL A 256 -39.57 -21.76 19.04
C VAL A 256 -38.87 -22.17 17.75
N VAL A 257 -39.47 -23.11 17.01
CA VAL A 257 -39.00 -23.52 15.69
C VAL A 257 -39.82 -22.80 14.61
N VAL A 258 -39.13 -22.02 13.76
CA VAL A 258 -39.73 -21.44 12.56
C VAL A 258 -39.88 -22.56 11.52
N ARG A 259 -41.13 -22.85 11.16
CA ARG A 259 -41.42 -23.83 10.10
C ARG A 259 -41.49 -23.12 8.75
N LEU A 260 -40.64 -23.54 7.82
CA LEU A 260 -40.68 -23.16 6.41
C LEU A 260 -41.77 -24.00 5.72
N SER A 261 -43.03 -23.84 6.14
CA SER A 261 -44.14 -24.66 5.63
C SER A 261 -44.79 -23.99 4.41
N ALA A 262 -44.33 -24.41 3.23
CA ALA A 262 -45.04 -24.51 1.95
C ALA A 262 -46.28 -23.61 1.77
N GLY A 263 -46.01 -22.36 1.41
CA GLY A 263 -46.88 -21.55 0.58
C GLY A 263 -46.00 -20.55 -0.14
N HIS A 264 -45.93 -20.63 -1.48
CA HIS A 264 -45.18 -19.74 -2.37
C HIS A 264 -45.66 -18.27 -2.33
N SER A 265 -46.37 -17.86 -1.28
CA SER A 265 -47.15 -16.62 -1.22
C SER A 265 -46.78 -15.71 -0.05
N ASP A 266 -46.05 -16.19 0.96
CA ASP A 266 -45.55 -15.31 2.03
C ASP A 266 -44.18 -14.72 1.65
N PRO A 267 -44.08 -13.40 1.38
CA PRO A 267 -42.83 -12.78 0.96
C PRO A 267 -41.71 -12.92 1.99
N ARG A 268 -42.04 -13.01 3.28
CA ARG A 268 -41.05 -13.14 4.37
C ARG A 268 -40.43 -14.53 4.37
N THR A 269 -41.24 -15.57 4.21
CA THR A 269 -40.73 -16.94 4.05
C THR A 269 -39.91 -17.08 2.76
N ILE A 270 -40.34 -16.46 1.65
CA ILE A 270 -39.54 -16.42 0.41
C ILE A 270 -38.19 -15.77 0.66
N ALA A 271 -38.15 -14.60 1.33
CA ALA A 271 -36.90 -13.92 1.65
C ALA A 271 -35.95 -14.80 2.47
N LEU A 272 -36.46 -15.52 3.47
CA LEU A 272 -35.65 -16.43 4.29
C LEU A 272 -35.12 -17.61 3.49
N VAL A 273 -35.94 -18.28 2.69
CA VAL A 273 -35.49 -19.40 1.82
C VAL A 273 -34.44 -18.92 0.83
N THR A 274 -34.67 -17.74 0.25
CA THR A 274 -33.78 -17.09 -0.70
C THR A 274 -32.42 -16.75 -0.07
N ALA A 275 -32.40 -16.22 1.15
CA ALA A 275 -31.15 -15.95 1.88
C ALA A 275 -30.42 -17.24 2.29
N LEU A 276 -31.15 -18.27 2.74
CA LEU A 276 -30.57 -19.57 3.09
C LEU A 276 -29.95 -20.28 1.87
N HIS A 277 -30.54 -20.12 0.69
CA HIS A 277 -30.07 -20.75 -0.54
C HIS A 277 -28.62 -20.41 -0.85
N VAL A 278 -28.19 -19.16 -0.62
CA VAL A 278 -26.78 -18.73 -0.80
C VAL A 278 -25.82 -19.59 0.04
N LEU A 279 -26.15 -19.81 1.31
CA LEU A 279 -25.33 -20.62 2.22
C LEU A 279 -25.42 -22.12 1.92
N VAL A 280 -26.56 -22.60 1.43
CA VAL A 280 -26.76 -24.01 1.04
C VAL A 280 -25.99 -24.34 -0.24
N GLU A 281 -25.98 -23.44 -1.22
CA GLU A 281 -25.23 -23.59 -2.47
C GLU A 281 -23.72 -23.53 -2.24
N ALA A 282 -23.25 -22.63 -1.36
CA ALA A 282 -21.85 -22.61 -0.94
C ALA A 282 -21.44 -23.93 -0.24
N GLY A 283 -22.40 -24.59 0.44
CA GLY A 283 -22.25 -25.93 0.97
C GLY A 283 -21.16 -26.08 2.05
N PRO A 284 -20.73 -27.32 2.34
CA PRO A 284 -19.65 -27.59 3.30
C PRO A 284 -18.31 -27.05 2.81
N GLU A 285 -18.05 -27.10 1.49
CA GLU A 285 -16.79 -26.62 0.91
C GLU A 285 -16.62 -25.10 1.09
N GLY A 286 -17.67 -24.31 0.87
CA GLY A 286 -17.65 -22.87 1.11
C GLY A 286 -17.48 -22.52 2.59
N ARG A 287 -18.02 -23.34 3.50
CA ARG A 287 -17.79 -23.18 4.94
C ARG A 287 -16.34 -23.49 5.32
N ASP A 288 -15.79 -24.60 4.83
CA ASP A 288 -14.40 -24.97 5.08
C ASP A 288 -13.44 -23.93 4.51
N ALA A 289 -13.75 -23.38 3.34
CA ALA A 289 -13.01 -22.27 2.75
C ALA A 289 -13.07 -21.00 3.61
N ALA A 290 -14.24 -20.64 4.14
CA ALA A 290 -14.35 -19.48 5.05
C ALA A 290 -13.58 -19.68 6.36
N ASN A 291 -13.67 -20.86 6.98
CA ASN A 291 -12.88 -21.19 8.18
C ASN A 291 -11.36 -21.16 7.89
N ALA A 292 -10.95 -21.66 6.72
CA ALA A 292 -9.56 -21.59 6.28
C ALA A 292 -9.10 -20.16 6.00
N ALA A 293 -9.99 -19.31 5.47
CA ALA A 293 -9.75 -17.89 5.23
C ALA A 293 -9.53 -17.14 6.55
N GLU A 294 -10.41 -17.29 7.52
CA GLU A 294 -10.28 -16.69 8.86
C GLU A 294 -8.96 -17.11 9.52
N ALA A 295 -8.68 -18.42 9.54
CA ALA A 295 -7.45 -18.95 10.12
C ALA A 295 -6.19 -18.46 9.40
N LEU A 296 -6.25 -18.25 8.08
CA LEU A 296 -5.13 -17.73 7.30
C LEU A 296 -4.94 -16.23 7.52
N ALA A 297 -6.01 -15.44 7.53
CA ALA A 297 -5.97 -14.00 7.78
C ALA A 297 -5.32 -13.70 9.14
N ALA A 298 -5.76 -14.39 10.19
CA ALA A 298 -5.20 -14.28 11.54
C ALA A 298 -3.69 -14.64 11.60
N ARG A 299 -3.23 -15.59 10.76
CA ARG A 299 -1.80 -15.94 10.66
C ARG A 299 -0.99 -14.92 9.86
N LEU A 300 -1.56 -14.35 8.79
CA LEU A 300 -0.85 -13.46 7.87
C LEU A 300 -0.73 -12.04 8.42
N GLU A 301 -1.72 -11.53 9.15
CA GLU A 301 -1.74 -10.15 9.67
C GLU A 301 -0.47 -9.74 10.45
N PRO A 302 -0.03 -10.48 11.50
CA PRO A 302 1.19 -10.11 12.21
C PRO A 302 2.44 -10.23 11.34
N LEU A 303 2.47 -11.18 10.40
CA LEU A 303 3.60 -11.37 9.49
C LEU A 303 3.70 -10.25 8.45
N LEU A 304 2.57 -9.77 7.93
CA LEU A 304 2.51 -8.64 7.01
C LEU A 304 2.97 -7.34 7.68
N THR A 305 2.58 -7.14 8.94
CA THR A 305 3.03 -6.03 9.78
C THR A 305 4.54 -6.05 9.96
N ASP A 306 5.11 -7.19 10.39
CA ASP A 306 6.56 -7.33 10.57
C ASP A 306 7.33 -7.26 9.25
N ALA A 307 6.74 -7.69 8.13
CA ALA A 307 7.35 -7.65 6.81
C ALA A 307 7.31 -6.26 6.15
N GLY A 308 6.68 -5.25 6.78
CA GLY A 308 6.56 -3.89 6.26
C GLY A 308 7.87 -3.28 5.72
N PRO A 309 9.01 -3.37 6.43
CA PRO A 309 10.31 -2.90 5.92
C PRO A 309 10.79 -3.60 4.64
N ALA A 310 10.37 -4.85 4.39
CA ALA A 310 10.79 -5.63 3.23
C ALA A 310 10.06 -5.25 1.92
N THR A 311 9.15 -4.28 1.96
CA THR A 311 8.43 -3.72 0.81
C THR A 311 9.32 -2.86 -0.11
N GLY A 312 10.46 -2.36 0.38
CA GLY A 312 11.35 -1.53 -0.43
C GLY A 312 12.73 -1.32 0.19
N CYS A 313 13.69 -0.92 -0.64
CA CYS A 313 15.05 -0.69 -0.15
C CYS A 313 15.12 0.49 0.83
N ALA A 314 14.40 1.58 0.53
CA ALA A 314 14.41 2.78 1.37
C ALA A 314 13.74 2.54 2.73
N THR A 315 12.67 1.74 2.78
CA THR A 315 12.00 1.36 4.03
C THR A 315 12.89 0.42 4.86
N MET A 316 13.51 -0.58 4.22
CA MET A 316 14.45 -1.50 4.89
C MET A 316 15.68 -0.78 5.47
N LEU A 317 16.23 0.21 4.75
CA LEU A 317 17.38 0.99 5.20
C LEU A 317 17.05 1.97 6.34
N ARG A 318 15.81 2.45 6.45
CA ARG A 318 15.38 3.31 7.56
C ARG A 318 14.99 2.54 8.81
N ALA A 319 14.55 1.28 8.66
CA ALA A 319 14.15 0.43 9.77
C ALA A 319 15.30 0.14 10.74
N ALA A 320 15.00 -0.01 12.03
CA ALA A 320 15.99 -0.33 13.06
C ALA A 320 16.56 -1.75 12.86
N PRO A 321 17.75 -2.09 13.41
CA PRO A 321 18.36 -3.40 13.24
C PRO A 321 17.46 -4.58 13.66
N GLU A 322 16.65 -4.40 14.70
CA GLU A 322 15.69 -5.40 15.18
C GLU A 322 14.52 -5.58 14.20
N ASP A 323 13.94 -4.48 13.72
CA ASP A 323 12.87 -4.49 12.72
C ASP A 323 13.32 -5.17 11.43
N ARG A 324 14.57 -4.94 11.00
CA ARG A 324 15.15 -5.63 9.84
C ARG A 324 15.25 -7.13 10.04
N ARG A 325 15.54 -7.59 11.27
CA ARG A 325 15.56 -9.04 11.61
C ARG A 325 14.16 -9.62 11.61
N ARG A 326 13.18 -8.93 12.22
CA ARG A 326 11.77 -9.34 12.21
C ARG A 326 11.23 -9.42 10.79
N ALA A 327 11.49 -8.40 9.96
CA ALA A 327 11.09 -8.39 8.56
C ALA A 327 11.65 -9.58 7.76
N ARG A 328 12.94 -9.93 7.93
CA ARG A 328 13.52 -11.10 7.27
C ARG A 328 12.88 -12.42 7.72
N SER A 329 12.64 -12.57 9.02
CA SER A 329 11.95 -13.73 9.60
C SER A 329 10.52 -13.84 9.07
N ALA A 330 9.78 -12.71 9.07
CA ALA A 330 8.43 -12.63 8.55
C ALA A 330 8.38 -12.98 7.05
N VAL A 331 9.28 -12.44 6.22
CA VAL A 331 9.36 -12.79 4.80
C VAL A 331 9.67 -14.28 4.57
N ALA A 332 10.44 -14.93 5.44
CA ALA A 332 10.66 -16.37 5.37
C ALA A 332 9.39 -17.17 5.71
N ARG A 333 8.66 -16.76 6.77
CA ARG A 333 7.38 -17.37 7.16
C ARG A 333 6.28 -17.15 6.12
N LEU A 334 6.16 -15.94 5.58
CA LEU A 334 5.23 -15.60 4.48
C LEU A 334 5.47 -16.47 3.25
N ARG A 335 6.74 -16.76 2.92
CA ARG A 335 7.06 -17.67 1.81
C ARG A 335 6.51 -19.07 2.05
N HIS A 336 6.64 -19.58 3.28
CA HIS A 336 6.14 -20.90 3.64
C HIS A 336 4.60 -20.94 3.57
N GLN A 337 3.93 -19.95 4.15
CA GLN A 337 2.46 -19.82 4.11
C GLN A 337 1.93 -19.68 2.68
N LEU A 338 2.57 -18.88 1.83
CA LEU A 338 2.19 -18.76 0.42
C LEU A 338 2.36 -20.08 -0.35
N ALA A 339 3.45 -20.81 -0.11
CA ALA A 339 3.69 -22.09 -0.77
C ALA A 339 2.74 -23.19 -0.26
N GLU A 340 2.27 -23.10 0.98
CA GLU A 340 1.23 -23.97 1.53
C GLU A 340 -0.13 -23.65 0.90
N ALA A 341 -0.52 -22.37 0.90
CA ALA A 341 -1.76 -21.92 0.29
C ALA A 341 -1.85 -22.26 -1.22
N GLU A 342 -0.73 -22.20 -1.94
CA GLU A 342 -0.66 -22.58 -3.36
C GLU A 342 -0.84 -24.09 -3.54
N ARG A 343 -0.19 -24.92 -2.72
CA ARG A 343 -0.37 -26.39 -2.73
C ARG A 343 -1.80 -26.81 -2.44
N ASP A 344 -2.44 -26.10 -1.51
CA ASP A 344 -3.82 -26.38 -1.11
C ASP A 344 -4.85 -25.71 -2.04
N GLY A 345 -4.41 -24.91 -3.01
CA GLY A 345 -5.28 -24.22 -3.97
C GLY A 345 -6.17 -23.14 -3.34
N LEU A 346 -5.77 -22.56 -2.20
CA LEU A 346 -6.61 -21.65 -1.41
C LEU A 346 -7.07 -20.42 -2.18
N THR A 347 -6.20 -19.83 -3.02
CA THR A 347 -6.55 -18.64 -3.80
C THR A 347 -7.77 -18.89 -4.71
N ALA A 348 -7.79 -20.03 -5.40
CA ALA A 348 -8.90 -20.39 -6.28
C ALA A 348 -10.16 -20.71 -5.47
N ARG A 349 -10.01 -21.42 -4.35
CA ARG A 349 -11.12 -21.75 -3.44
C ARG A 349 -11.76 -20.49 -2.86
N PHE A 350 -10.97 -19.54 -2.35
CA PHE A 350 -11.48 -18.28 -1.82
C PHE A 350 -12.20 -17.45 -2.89
N GLY A 351 -11.63 -17.38 -4.10
CA GLY A 351 -12.29 -16.71 -5.22
C GLY A 351 -13.63 -17.34 -5.56
N GLN A 352 -13.70 -18.67 -5.64
CA GLN A 352 -14.94 -19.39 -5.91
C GLN A 352 -15.97 -19.19 -4.79
N THR A 353 -15.57 -19.36 -3.53
CA THR A 353 -16.46 -19.17 -2.37
C THR A 353 -16.99 -17.74 -2.28
N SER A 354 -16.15 -16.73 -2.52
CA SER A 354 -16.61 -15.33 -2.56
C SER A 354 -17.64 -15.13 -3.67
N VAL A 355 -17.43 -15.68 -4.87
CA VAL A 355 -18.42 -15.63 -5.96
C VAL A 355 -19.73 -16.32 -5.59
N ASP A 356 -19.67 -17.48 -4.95
CA ASP A 356 -20.86 -18.23 -4.53
C ASP A 356 -21.65 -17.48 -3.44
N LEU A 357 -20.96 -16.83 -2.50
CA LEU A 357 -21.56 -16.02 -1.44
C LEU A 357 -22.07 -14.65 -1.93
N LEU A 358 -21.42 -14.06 -2.93
CA LEU A 358 -21.81 -12.79 -3.54
C LEU A 358 -22.96 -12.92 -4.54
N ARG A 359 -23.35 -14.15 -4.91
CA ARG A 359 -24.55 -14.39 -5.73
C ARG A 359 -25.79 -14.06 -4.90
N ALA A 360 -26.02 -12.77 -4.68
CA ALA A 360 -27.22 -12.27 -4.04
C ALA A 360 -28.40 -12.51 -5.00
N PRO A 361 -29.43 -13.24 -4.56
CA PRO A 361 -30.65 -13.39 -5.33
C PRO A 361 -31.27 -12.00 -5.56
N SER A 362 -31.39 -11.61 -6.83
CA SER A 362 -31.71 -10.23 -7.25
C SER A 362 -33.06 -10.12 -7.94
N GLY A 363 -33.73 -11.25 -8.20
CA GLY A 363 -35.01 -11.27 -8.89
C GLY A 363 -35.92 -12.45 -8.51
N GLU A 364 -37.14 -12.38 -9.03
CA GLU A 364 -38.19 -13.38 -8.83
C GLU A 364 -37.77 -14.78 -9.32
N LEU A 365 -36.94 -14.86 -10.37
CA LEU A 365 -36.42 -16.11 -10.89
C LEU A 365 -35.44 -16.80 -9.91
N ASP A 366 -34.64 -16.02 -9.19
CA ASP A 366 -33.72 -16.54 -8.18
C ASP A 366 -34.49 -17.05 -6.96
N ALA A 367 -35.53 -16.31 -6.55
CA ALA A 367 -36.43 -16.72 -5.47
C ALA A 367 -37.17 -18.03 -5.81
N LEU A 368 -37.62 -18.20 -7.07
CA LEU A 368 -38.24 -19.43 -7.55
C LEU A 368 -37.24 -20.60 -7.58
N SER A 369 -36.00 -20.34 -7.99
CA SER A 369 -34.93 -21.34 -8.02
C SER A 369 -34.57 -21.81 -6.61
N ALA A 370 -34.44 -20.85 -5.67
CA ALA A 370 -34.21 -21.14 -4.25
C ALA A 370 -35.35 -21.96 -3.63
N TRP A 371 -36.61 -21.65 -3.96
CA TRP A 371 -37.76 -22.43 -3.51
C TRP A 371 -37.75 -23.85 -4.08
N THR A 372 -37.51 -23.97 -5.38
CA THR A 372 -37.43 -25.29 -6.06
C THR A 372 -36.34 -26.17 -5.46
N ASP A 373 -35.20 -25.58 -5.09
CA ASP A 373 -34.13 -26.31 -4.42
C ASP A 373 -34.48 -26.71 -2.98
N PHE A 374 -35.11 -25.81 -2.21
CA PHE A 374 -35.62 -26.13 -0.88
C PHE A 374 -36.61 -27.31 -0.90
N GLU A 375 -37.53 -27.38 -1.87
CA GLU A 375 -38.47 -28.50 -1.98
C GLU A 375 -37.76 -29.83 -2.21
N ARG A 376 -36.63 -29.82 -2.90
CA ARG A 376 -35.81 -31.02 -3.15
C ARG A 376 -34.95 -31.41 -1.94
N ARG A 377 -34.43 -30.42 -1.21
CA ARG A 377 -33.42 -30.62 -0.15
C ARG A 377 -33.77 -29.89 1.16
N PRO A 378 -34.97 -30.07 1.75
CA PRO A 378 -35.41 -29.27 2.90
C PRO A 378 -34.51 -29.43 4.13
N ARG A 379 -33.91 -30.62 4.31
CA ARG A 379 -33.01 -30.91 5.41
C ARG A 379 -31.77 -30.00 5.42
N ALA A 380 -31.19 -29.72 4.26
CA ALA A 380 -29.99 -28.87 4.16
C ALA A 380 -30.27 -27.43 4.64
N TYR A 381 -31.44 -26.89 4.30
CA TYR A 381 -31.88 -25.57 4.73
C TYR A 381 -32.12 -25.50 6.24
N TYR A 382 -32.79 -26.51 6.82
CA TYR A 382 -33.00 -26.56 8.26
C TYR A 382 -31.69 -26.75 9.04
N GLU A 383 -30.73 -27.49 8.51
CA GLU A 383 -29.39 -27.65 9.10
C GLU A 383 -28.62 -26.32 9.12
N VAL A 384 -28.59 -25.59 8.00
CA VAL A 384 -27.97 -24.26 7.92
C VAL A 384 -28.69 -23.24 8.81
N LEU A 385 -30.02 -23.23 8.81
CA LEU A 385 -30.80 -22.35 9.68
C LEU A 385 -30.47 -22.60 11.16
N ALA A 386 -30.46 -23.86 11.60
CA ALA A 386 -30.18 -24.23 12.98
C ALA A 386 -28.76 -23.85 13.42
N GLU A 387 -27.80 -23.78 12.49
CA GLU A 387 -26.44 -23.30 12.75
C GLU A 387 -26.39 -21.78 12.88
N VAL A 388 -26.92 -21.05 11.91
CA VAL A 388 -26.94 -19.58 11.91
C VAL A 388 -27.64 -19.01 13.15
N THR A 389 -28.68 -19.69 13.62
CA THR A 389 -29.47 -19.29 14.80
C THR A 389 -28.93 -19.86 16.12
N ARG A 390 -27.97 -20.79 16.11
CA ARG A 390 -27.36 -21.29 17.35
C ARG A 390 -26.49 -20.22 18.00
N ASP A 391 -25.79 -19.43 17.19
CA ASP A 391 -24.90 -18.38 17.67
C ASP A 391 -25.64 -17.20 18.34
N THR A 392 -26.88 -16.92 17.92
CA THR A 392 -27.71 -15.88 18.56
C THR A 392 -28.20 -16.29 19.95
N GLY A 393 -28.33 -17.59 20.23
CA GLY A 393 -28.66 -18.11 21.57
C GLY A 393 -27.46 -18.17 22.53
N ALA A 394 -26.23 -18.20 22.02
CA ALA A 394 -25.01 -18.19 22.82
C ALA A 394 -24.62 -16.77 23.27
N GLY A 395 -24.85 -15.75 22.44
CA GLY A 395 -24.59 -14.34 22.76
C GLY A 395 -25.46 -13.76 23.90
N ALA A 396 -26.59 -14.38 24.22
CA ALA A 396 -27.45 -14.00 25.36
C ALA A 396 -26.97 -14.55 26.71
N ARG A 397 -25.88 -15.32 26.75
CA ARG A 397 -25.23 -15.78 28.00
C ARG A 397 -23.97 -14.97 28.25
N HIS A 398 -24.11 -13.72 28.69
CA HIS A 398 -22.98 -13.01 29.28
C HIS A 398 -22.62 -13.62 30.64
N PRO A 399 -21.31 -13.73 30.99
CA PRO A 399 -20.89 -14.31 32.24
C PRO A 399 -21.24 -13.39 33.40
N VAL A 400 -21.79 -13.96 34.46
CA VAL A 400 -21.76 -13.34 35.78
C VAL A 400 -20.29 -13.28 36.19
N VAL A 401 -19.67 -12.12 36.00
CA VAL A 401 -18.38 -11.80 36.63
C VAL A 401 -18.68 -11.62 38.12
N GLY A 402 -18.16 -12.54 38.92
CA GLY A 402 -18.09 -12.42 40.38
C GLY A 402 -16.86 -11.65 40.82
#